data_AF-A0A7C1ZMW8-F1
#
_entry.id   AF-A0A7C1ZMW8-F1
#
_cell.length_a   1.000
_cell.length_b   1.000
_cell.length_c   1.000
_cell.angle_alpha   90.00
_cell.angle_beta   90.00
_cell.angle_gamma   90.00
#
_symmetry.space_group_name_H-M   'P 1'
#
loop_
_entity.id
_entity.type
_entity.pdbx_description
1 polymer ?
#
loop_
_entity_poly.entity_id
_entity_poly.type
_entity_poly.pdbx_seq_one_letter_code
_entity_poly.pdbx_strand_id
1 'polypeptide(L)'
;MIIQRREITPKDIEFIREMIKKGCNYACEECRSIPLKEHFLKSLRYRIIDSLNHPSKITLGKERRSFAICPKDDLLPSVKKRPTFPVLPFCFLLKEKDQKKSELASILGLEKRLSPEGLYLKLIDCSISRIDLTQDEPLVYVSCPKIPADLEAKIGYKRVNHNPNKKVKVFGYQAMITTNIELEIGLELPVGCACSPADELDGSYSIPEREKLIKEHNILPYFDIGDCGFDIKKVFNHIRGTSSIPIIDYNQRNEKTDIKSLRKRGYDKKGTPFAPCGVLCKPNGGYDKEKKTVSFVCRKECLTSPLAVPDSIKDCKYLEYECGCCTHMSIKAHPRLVSEIPRCSDRWKKIRNLRSASERSNGTCKSDLDILESPRIYGLSMASIEATMACITTLLKRVMSFVMRITLNLMRYLKTWDKSYKKKLAAPKVPTFMLSLIQRKRSPR
;
A
#
# COMPACT_ATOMS: atom_id res chain seq x y z
N MET A 1 -1.09 -29.64 10.66
CA MET A 1 -0.73 -30.16 12.00
C MET A 1 -1.90 -29.89 12.93
N ILE A 2 -2.51 -30.91 13.55
CA ILE A 2 -3.57 -30.72 14.56
C ILE A 2 -2.89 -30.53 15.92
N ILE A 3 -3.12 -29.37 16.53
CA ILE A 3 -2.88 -29.08 17.95
C ILE A 3 -4.10 -28.33 18.49
N GLN A 4 -4.49 -28.70 19.71
CA GLN A 4 -5.73 -28.40 20.43
C GLN A 4 -6.20 -26.93 20.38
N ARG A 5 -7.51 -26.78 20.17
CA ARG A 5 -8.26 -25.52 20.36
C ARG A 5 -8.39 -25.22 21.85
N ARG A 6 -7.92 -24.04 22.26
CA ARG A 6 -8.49 -23.34 23.41
C ARG A 6 -9.68 -22.55 22.89
N GLU A 7 -10.87 -22.74 23.45
CA GLU A 7 -12.05 -21.95 23.09
C GLU A 7 -11.83 -20.50 23.51
N ILE A 8 -11.76 -19.62 22.51
CA ILE A 8 -11.73 -18.18 22.68
C ILE A 8 -13.17 -17.74 22.91
N THR A 9 -13.46 -17.10 24.05
CA THR A 9 -14.82 -16.68 24.36
C THR A 9 -15.22 -15.46 23.52
N PRO A 10 -16.53 -15.19 23.31
CA PRO A 10 -16.99 -13.99 22.61
C PRO A 10 -16.51 -12.68 23.23
N LYS A 11 -16.25 -12.66 24.55
CA LYS A 11 -15.69 -11.50 25.27
C LYS A 11 -14.21 -11.25 24.93
N ASP A 12 -13.43 -12.30 24.71
CA ASP A 12 -12.04 -12.17 24.25
C ASP A 12 -11.97 -11.64 22.81
N ILE A 13 -12.95 -11.97 21.97
CA ILE A 13 -13.07 -11.45 20.60
C ILE A 13 -13.41 -9.96 20.61
N GLU A 14 -14.18 -9.48 21.57
CA GLU A 14 -14.51 -8.04 21.70
C GLU A 14 -13.35 -7.23 22.30
N PHE A 15 -12.63 -7.78 23.29
CA PHE A 15 -11.40 -7.20 23.85
C PHE A 15 -10.26 -7.12 22.82
N ILE A 16 -10.07 -8.18 22.02
CA ILE A 16 -9.10 -8.20 20.91
C ILE A 16 -9.56 -7.27 19.76
N ARG A 17 -10.87 -7.16 19.50
CA ARG A 17 -11.40 -6.21 18.50
C ARG A 17 -11.29 -4.74 18.93
N GLU A 18 -11.27 -4.44 20.23
CA GLU A 18 -10.98 -3.09 20.72
C GLU A 18 -9.48 -2.76 20.72
N MET A 19 -8.62 -3.70 21.12
CA MET A 19 -7.15 -3.49 21.06
C MET A 19 -6.62 -3.38 19.62
N ILE A 20 -7.22 -4.07 18.65
CA ILE A 20 -6.80 -4.04 17.23
C ILE A 20 -7.33 -2.79 16.49
N LYS A 21 -8.31 -2.04 17.03
CA LYS A 21 -9.03 -1.05 16.20
C LYS A 21 -8.37 0.31 16.01
N LYS A 22 -7.28 0.69 16.69
CA LYS A 22 -6.60 1.98 16.45
C LYS A 22 -5.10 1.97 16.77
N GLY A 23 -4.33 1.08 16.17
CA GLY A 23 -2.87 1.23 16.13
C GLY A 23 -2.47 2.66 15.73
N CYS A 24 -1.31 3.13 16.17
CA CYS A 24 -0.85 4.49 15.89
C CYS A 24 0.45 4.44 15.07
N ASN A 25 0.45 5.03 13.88
CA ASN A 25 1.68 5.09 13.06
C ASN A 25 2.80 5.88 13.77
N TYR A 26 2.44 6.76 14.70
CA TYR A 26 3.36 7.59 15.50
C TYR A 26 3.73 6.98 16.85
N ALA A 27 3.29 5.75 17.16
CA ALA A 27 3.68 5.10 18.40
C ALA A 27 5.21 4.88 18.44
N CYS A 28 5.78 5.12 19.61
CA CYS A 28 7.20 4.94 19.92
C CYS A 28 7.35 4.45 21.36
N GLU A 29 8.56 4.10 21.79
CA GLU A 29 8.82 3.57 23.14
C GLU A 29 8.45 4.56 24.25
N GLU A 30 8.63 5.87 24.02
CA GLU A 30 8.22 6.92 24.96
C GLU A 30 6.70 6.90 25.25
N CYS A 31 5.88 6.38 24.32
CA CYS A 31 4.45 6.24 24.54
C CYS A 31 4.10 5.26 25.68
N ARG A 32 5.01 4.40 26.13
CA ARG A 32 4.80 3.50 27.28
C ARG A 32 4.86 4.24 28.62
N SER A 33 5.59 5.35 28.68
CA SER A 33 5.90 6.05 29.92
C SER A 33 6.05 7.55 29.67
N ILE A 34 4.91 8.22 29.46
CA ILE A 34 4.84 9.66 29.24
C ILE A 34 4.74 10.36 30.59
N PRO A 35 5.68 11.26 30.95
CA PRO A 35 5.57 12.02 32.18
C PRO A 35 4.41 13.03 32.11
N LEU A 36 3.59 13.10 33.15
CA LEU A 36 2.65 14.20 33.34
C LEU A 36 3.38 15.43 33.86
N LYS A 37 2.68 16.57 33.85
CA LYS A 37 3.17 17.80 34.48
C LYS A 37 3.53 17.55 35.94
N GLU A 38 4.56 18.23 36.41
CA GLU A 38 4.88 18.32 37.84
C GLU A 38 3.64 18.75 38.63
N HIS A 39 3.53 18.29 39.88
CA HIS A 39 2.40 18.59 40.77
C HIS A 39 1.02 18.13 40.23
N PHE A 40 0.97 17.14 39.33
CA PHE A 40 -0.29 16.68 38.71
C PHE A 40 -1.34 16.24 39.74
N LEU A 41 -0.96 15.41 40.72
CA LEU A 41 -1.87 14.92 41.75
C LEU A 41 -2.39 16.06 42.65
N LYS A 42 -1.52 17.02 42.98
CA LYS A 42 -1.88 18.22 43.74
C LYS A 42 -2.87 19.10 42.98
N SER A 43 -2.62 19.31 41.68
CA SER A 43 -3.51 20.05 40.78
C SER A 43 -4.86 19.35 40.57
N LEU A 44 -4.87 18.02 40.55
CA LEU A 44 -6.10 17.23 40.49
C LEU A 44 -6.90 17.34 41.79
N ARG A 45 -6.23 17.19 42.94
CA ARG A 45 -6.83 17.36 44.27
C ARG A 45 -7.46 18.74 44.42
N TYR A 46 -6.74 19.80 44.05
CA TYR A 46 -7.26 21.17 44.09
C TYR A 46 -8.52 21.34 43.24
N ARG A 47 -8.55 20.83 42.00
CA ARG A 47 -9.73 20.90 41.14
C ARG A 47 -10.95 20.17 41.72
N ILE A 48 -10.74 19.03 42.36
CA ILE A 48 -11.81 18.28 43.02
C ILE A 48 -12.32 19.05 44.24
N ILE A 49 -11.42 19.59 45.07
CA ILE A 49 -11.77 20.44 46.22
C ILE A 49 -12.53 21.69 45.78
N ASP A 50 -12.09 22.41 44.75
CA ASP A 50 -12.80 23.59 44.21
C ASP A 50 -14.24 23.23 43.80
N SER A 51 -14.43 22.03 43.26
CA SER A 51 -15.75 21.55 42.86
C SER A 51 -16.63 21.21 44.05
N LEU A 52 -16.07 20.62 45.11
CA LEU A 52 -16.78 20.37 46.36
C LEU A 52 -17.16 21.68 47.06
N ASN A 53 -16.30 22.70 47.02
CA ASN A 53 -16.59 24.02 47.59
C ASN A 53 -17.67 24.79 46.79
N HIS A 54 -17.95 24.38 45.55
CA HIS A 54 -18.97 24.99 44.68
C HIS A 54 -19.91 23.91 44.10
N PRO A 55 -20.83 23.36 44.91
CA PRO A 55 -21.66 22.21 44.51
C PRO A 55 -22.47 22.43 43.22
N SER A 56 -22.82 23.67 42.89
CA SER A 56 -23.46 24.06 41.62
C SER A 56 -22.66 23.68 40.37
N LYS A 57 -21.34 23.47 40.50
CA LYS A 57 -20.46 23.00 39.41
C LYS A 57 -20.46 21.47 39.25
N ILE A 58 -21.06 20.72 40.18
CA ILE A 58 -21.07 19.25 40.15
C ILE A 58 -22.35 18.78 39.44
N THR A 59 -22.16 18.13 38.29
CA THR A 59 -23.21 17.36 37.63
C THR A 59 -22.92 15.89 37.85
N LEU A 60 -23.83 15.18 38.53
CA LEU A 60 -23.67 13.74 38.78
C LEU A 60 -23.58 12.97 37.47
N GLY A 61 -22.70 11.95 37.43
CA GLY A 61 -22.44 11.14 36.24
C GLY A 61 -21.67 11.83 35.12
N LYS A 62 -21.47 13.16 35.16
CA LYS A 62 -20.68 13.89 34.15
C LYS A 62 -19.21 13.55 34.28
N GLU A 63 -18.65 13.03 33.20
CA GLU A 63 -17.23 12.68 33.12
C GLU A 63 -16.34 13.93 33.10
N ARG A 64 -15.29 13.89 33.92
CA ARG A 64 -14.23 14.89 34.03
C ARG A 64 -12.91 14.23 33.67
N ARG A 65 -12.12 14.92 32.85
CA ARG A 65 -10.90 14.36 32.23
C ARG A 65 -9.69 15.25 32.50
N SER A 66 -8.56 14.62 32.77
CA SER A 66 -7.24 15.24 32.60
C SER A 66 -6.57 14.62 31.38
N PHE A 67 -5.73 15.38 30.68
CA PHE A 67 -5.16 14.95 29.40
C PHE A 67 -3.63 14.88 29.46
N ALA A 68 -3.08 13.85 28.81
CA ALA A 68 -1.68 13.77 28.46
C ALA A 68 -1.49 14.12 26.98
N ILE A 69 -0.30 14.61 26.66
CA ILE A 69 0.11 15.02 25.33
C ILE A 69 0.96 13.90 24.71
N CYS A 70 0.79 13.63 23.41
CA CYS A 70 1.64 12.68 22.70
C CYS A 70 3.12 13.11 22.77
N PRO A 71 4.06 12.21 23.10
CA PRO A 71 5.47 12.57 23.23
C PRO A 71 6.13 12.85 21.87
N LYS A 72 5.60 12.29 20.78
CA LYS A 72 6.20 12.41 19.45
C LYS A 72 6.17 13.85 18.92
N ASP A 73 7.35 14.37 18.59
CA ASP A 73 7.52 15.71 18.04
C ASP A 73 7.35 15.78 16.51
N ASP A 74 7.83 14.77 15.78
CA ASP A 74 7.83 14.71 14.31
C ASP A 74 6.48 14.28 13.72
N LEU A 75 5.42 15.04 13.99
CA LEU A 75 4.11 14.79 13.41
C LEU A 75 4.05 15.37 11.99
N LEU A 76 3.26 14.72 11.11
CA LEU A 76 3.05 15.22 9.75
C LEU A 76 2.52 16.67 9.78
N PRO A 77 2.92 17.54 8.82
CA PRO A 77 2.44 18.93 8.76
C PRO A 77 0.92 19.08 8.68
N SER A 78 0.20 18.03 8.25
CA SER A 78 -1.27 17.98 8.24
C SER A 78 -1.90 17.90 9.64
N VAL A 79 -1.11 17.55 10.66
CA VAL A 79 -1.54 17.46 12.06
C VAL A 79 -1.42 18.85 12.71
N LYS A 80 -2.49 19.65 12.59
CA LYS A 80 -2.53 21.02 13.11
C LYS A 80 -2.38 21.14 14.64
N LYS A 81 -2.77 20.10 15.39
CA LYS A 81 -2.68 20.07 16.86
C LYS A 81 -2.16 18.71 17.31
N ARG A 82 -1.23 18.75 18.27
CA ARG A 82 -0.66 17.55 18.86
C ARG A 82 -1.77 16.70 19.51
N PRO A 83 -1.83 15.38 19.24
CA PRO A 83 -2.84 14.52 19.83
C PRO A 83 -2.74 14.48 21.36
N THR A 84 -3.89 14.45 22.01
CA THR A 84 -4.03 14.28 23.46
C THR A 84 -4.95 13.11 23.78
N PHE A 85 -4.80 12.49 24.95
CA PHE A 85 -5.67 11.41 25.41
C PHE A 85 -6.00 11.57 26.91
N PRO A 86 -7.18 11.12 27.35
CA PRO A 86 -7.57 11.19 28.75
C PRO A 86 -6.70 10.24 29.59
N VAL A 87 -6.26 10.71 30.76
CA VAL A 87 -5.34 10.00 31.67
C VAL A 87 -6.09 9.33 32.81
N LEU A 88 -6.99 10.09 33.43
CA LEU A 88 -7.78 9.71 34.60
C LEU A 88 -9.17 10.33 34.42
N PRO A 89 -10.03 9.74 33.58
CA PRO A 89 -11.43 10.10 33.54
C PRO A 89 -12.14 9.65 34.83
N PHE A 90 -12.88 10.55 35.46
CA PHE A 90 -13.64 10.28 36.67
C PHE A 90 -14.97 11.04 36.69
N CYS A 91 -15.92 10.60 37.52
CA CYS A 91 -17.17 11.33 37.76
C CYS A 91 -17.61 11.27 39.22
N PHE A 92 -18.50 12.19 39.59
CA PHE A 92 -19.17 12.18 40.89
C PHE A 92 -20.47 11.39 40.78
N LEU A 93 -20.71 10.51 41.74
CA LEU A 93 -21.94 9.75 41.94
C LEU A 93 -22.42 9.91 43.38
N LEU A 94 -23.65 9.49 43.66
CA LEU A 94 -24.12 9.36 45.04
C LEU A 94 -23.47 8.13 45.69
N LYS A 95 -23.11 8.25 46.95
CA LYS A 95 -22.50 7.17 47.73
C LYS A 95 -23.58 6.18 48.19
N GLU A 96 -23.47 4.94 47.76
CA GLU A 96 -24.36 3.84 48.19
C GLU A 96 -23.89 3.25 49.54
N LYS A 97 -24.82 2.65 50.30
CA LYS A 97 -24.57 2.18 51.69
C LYS A 97 -23.46 1.12 51.79
N ASP A 98 -23.28 0.29 50.77
CA ASP A 98 -22.30 -0.81 50.75
C ASP A 98 -21.10 -0.56 49.81
N GLN A 99 -20.92 0.67 49.35
CA GLN A 99 -19.91 0.97 48.34
C GLN A 99 -18.50 1.03 48.93
N LYS A 100 -17.57 0.23 48.36
CA LYS A 100 -16.14 0.25 48.72
C LYS A 100 -15.57 1.67 48.60
N LYS A 101 -14.53 1.98 49.39
CA LYS A 101 -13.82 3.26 49.34
C LYS A 101 -13.34 3.54 47.92
N SER A 102 -13.46 4.80 47.48
CA SER A 102 -12.96 5.24 46.17
C SER A 102 -11.44 5.23 46.17
N GLU A 103 -10.84 4.45 45.28
CA GLU A 103 -9.39 4.36 45.09
C GLU A 103 -8.78 5.73 44.80
N LEU A 104 -9.42 6.50 43.91
CA LEU A 104 -8.97 7.85 43.56
C LEU A 104 -9.13 8.82 44.74
N ALA A 105 -10.19 8.70 45.55
CA ALA A 105 -10.34 9.52 46.74
C ALA A 105 -9.27 9.19 47.79
N SER A 106 -8.91 7.92 47.94
CA SER A 106 -7.84 7.47 48.85
C SER A 106 -6.46 7.96 48.41
N ILE A 107 -6.13 7.84 47.13
CA ILE A 107 -4.87 8.37 46.58
C ILE A 107 -4.76 9.88 46.81
N LEU A 108 -5.87 10.62 46.73
CA LEU A 108 -5.88 12.07 46.91
C LEU A 108 -6.11 12.53 48.36
N GLY A 109 -6.38 11.61 49.30
CA GLY A 109 -6.70 11.90 50.70
C GLY A 109 -7.98 12.74 50.88
N LEU A 110 -9.03 12.44 50.10
CA LEU A 110 -10.28 13.21 50.04
C LEU A 110 -11.48 12.50 50.69
N GLU A 111 -11.31 11.33 51.30
CA GLU A 111 -12.46 10.55 51.80
C GLU A 111 -13.21 11.27 52.94
N LYS A 112 -12.48 11.97 53.81
CA LYS A 112 -13.05 12.75 54.91
C LYS A 112 -13.91 13.92 54.42
N ARG A 113 -13.63 14.43 53.21
CA ARG A 113 -14.41 15.53 52.59
C ARG A 113 -15.58 15.04 51.75
N LEU A 114 -15.48 13.86 51.13
CA LEU A 114 -16.56 13.31 50.30
C LEU A 114 -17.68 12.67 51.13
N SER A 115 -17.34 12.12 52.31
CA SER A 115 -18.30 11.38 53.14
C SER A 115 -19.46 12.25 53.69
N PRO A 116 -19.24 13.48 54.19
CA PRO A 116 -20.32 14.36 54.63
C PRO A 116 -21.27 14.80 53.51
N GLU A 117 -20.75 14.95 52.29
CA GLU A 117 -21.50 15.36 51.09
C GLU A 117 -22.30 14.21 50.46
N GLY A 118 -22.18 12.97 50.97
CA GLY A 118 -22.82 11.80 50.38
C GLY A 118 -22.35 11.48 48.95
N LEU A 119 -21.16 11.95 48.56
CA LEU A 119 -20.62 11.81 47.22
C LEU A 119 -19.58 10.68 47.13
N TYR A 120 -19.58 10.01 45.97
CA TYR A 120 -18.62 8.98 45.59
C TYR A 120 -17.87 9.40 44.33
N LEU A 121 -16.53 9.30 44.37
CA LEU A 121 -15.67 9.63 43.24
C LEU A 121 -15.36 8.34 42.47
N LYS A 122 -16.07 8.11 41.35
CA LYS A 122 -15.85 6.92 40.52
C LYS A 122 -14.75 7.18 39.51
N LEU A 123 -13.70 6.36 39.54
CA LEU A 123 -12.72 6.29 38.47
C LEU A 123 -13.34 5.48 37.31
N ILE A 124 -13.29 6.03 36.10
CA ILE A 124 -13.86 5.38 34.91
C ILE A 124 -12.80 4.52 34.21
N ASP A 125 -11.59 5.05 34.10
CA ASP A 125 -10.44 4.40 33.46
C ASP A 125 -9.14 4.99 34.04
N CYS A 126 -8.02 4.30 33.84
CA CYS A 126 -6.71 4.70 34.34
C CYS A 126 -5.62 4.37 33.32
N SER A 127 -4.95 5.39 32.82
CA SER A 127 -3.78 5.23 31.93
C SER A 127 -2.44 5.33 32.67
N ILE A 128 -2.43 5.39 34.01
CA ILE A 128 -1.18 5.46 34.80
C ILE A 128 -0.40 4.16 34.62
N SER A 129 0.86 4.27 34.21
CA SER A 129 1.77 3.13 34.05
C SER A 129 2.76 3.01 35.21
N ARG A 130 3.22 4.13 35.76
CA ARG A 130 4.18 4.17 36.87
C ARG A 130 3.99 5.44 37.69
N ILE A 131 4.23 5.34 39.00
CA ILE A 131 4.38 6.49 39.89
C ILE A 131 5.77 6.41 40.49
N ASP A 132 6.53 7.49 40.36
CA ASP A 132 7.86 7.63 40.92
C ASP A 132 7.78 8.47 42.20
N LEU A 133 8.20 7.87 43.31
CA LEU A 133 8.14 8.44 44.67
C LEU A 133 9.51 8.92 45.16
N THR A 134 10.52 8.97 44.29
CA THR A 134 11.89 9.35 44.66
C THR A 134 12.06 10.85 44.93
N GLN A 135 11.12 11.67 44.45
CA GLN A 135 11.09 13.11 44.68
C GLN A 135 10.07 13.47 45.77
N ASP A 136 10.25 14.64 46.41
CA ASP A 136 9.31 15.17 47.42
C ASP A 136 7.87 15.23 46.91
N GLU A 137 7.70 15.49 45.60
CA GLU A 137 6.40 15.36 44.93
C GLU A 137 6.42 14.20 43.91
N PRO A 138 5.40 13.31 43.94
CA PRO A 138 5.40 12.12 43.11
C PRO A 138 5.19 12.45 41.63
N LEU A 139 6.07 11.92 40.78
CA LEU A 139 5.95 12.02 39.32
C LEU A 139 5.10 10.88 38.78
N VAL A 140 4.06 11.23 38.01
CA VAL A 140 3.12 10.27 37.44
C VAL A 140 3.42 10.08 35.96
N TYR A 141 3.58 8.82 35.57
CA TYR A 141 3.78 8.40 34.17
C TYR A 141 2.54 7.69 33.66
N VAL A 142 2.25 7.88 32.38
CA VAL A 142 1.09 7.28 31.72
C VAL A 142 1.49 6.52 30.46
N SER A 143 0.77 5.45 30.15
CA SER A 143 0.88 4.73 28.89
C SER A 143 -0.21 5.19 27.92
N CYS A 144 0.17 5.45 26.66
CA CYS A 144 -0.78 5.81 25.62
C CYS A 144 -1.68 4.60 25.29
N PRO A 145 -3.02 4.74 25.33
CA PRO A 145 -3.94 3.63 25.05
C PRO A 145 -3.93 3.16 23.59
N LYS A 146 -3.22 3.88 22.70
CA LYS A 146 -3.09 3.54 21.27
C LYS A 146 -1.74 2.93 20.92
N ILE A 147 -0.90 2.62 21.91
CA ILE A 147 0.37 1.96 21.64
C ILE A 147 0.08 0.53 21.14
N PRO A 148 0.54 0.16 19.93
CA PRO A 148 0.42 -1.20 19.46
C PRO A 148 1.43 -2.11 20.17
N ALA A 149 1.15 -3.42 20.19
CA ALA A 149 2.11 -4.41 20.68
C ALA A 149 3.38 -4.47 19.82
N ASP A 150 3.24 -4.20 18.52
CA ASP A 150 4.33 -4.11 17.55
C ASP A 150 4.51 -2.65 17.09
N LEU A 151 5.63 -2.03 17.44
CA LEU A 151 5.92 -0.63 17.09
C LEU A 151 6.41 -0.45 15.64
N GLU A 152 6.95 -1.50 15.03
CA GLU A 152 7.43 -1.52 13.65
C GLU A 152 6.26 -1.66 12.66
N ALA A 153 5.19 -2.34 13.07
CA ALA A 153 3.95 -2.41 12.31
C ALA A 153 3.24 -1.04 12.24
N LYS A 154 2.65 -0.74 11.08
CA LYS A 154 1.96 0.54 10.82
C LYS A 154 0.59 0.32 10.18
N ILE A 155 -0.26 1.36 10.20
CA ILE A 155 -1.56 1.32 9.52
C ILE A 155 -1.40 1.70 8.06
N GLY A 156 -1.60 0.71 7.20
CA GLY A 156 -1.82 0.84 5.77
C GLY A 156 -3.29 0.82 5.36
N TYR A 157 -3.51 0.80 4.04
CA TYR A 157 -4.85 0.73 3.45
C TYR A 157 -4.93 -0.35 2.37
N LYS A 158 -5.92 -1.25 2.52
CA LYS A 158 -6.28 -2.23 1.50
C LYS A 158 -7.64 -1.87 0.89
N ARG A 159 -7.83 -2.13 -0.41
CA ARG A 159 -9.16 -2.01 -1.04
C ARG A 159 -9.97 -3.28 -0.80
N VAL A 160 -11.28 -3.13 -0.58
CA VAL A 160 -12.17 -4.29 -0.43
C VAL A 160 -12.36 -4.96 -1.79
N ASN A 161 -12.21 -6.28 -1.86
CA ASN A 161 -12.35 -7.04 -3.11
C ASN A 161 -13.70 -6.80 -3.81
N HIS A 162 -14.79 -6.71 -3.05
CA HIS A 162 -16.15 -6.49 -3.58
C HIS A 162 -16.50 -5.01 -3.81
N ASN A 163 -15.71 -4.07 -3.30
CA ASN A 163 -15.92 -2.64 -3.53
C ASN A 163 -14.58 -1.91 -3.63
N PRO A 164 -14.03 -1.74 -4.86
CA PRO A 164 -12.73 -1.14 -5.07
C PRO A 164 -12.65 0.36 -4.70
N ASN A 165 -13.80 1.01 -4.45
CA ASN A 165 -13.86 2.38 -3.95
C ASN A 165 -13.75 2.45 -2.42
N LYS A 166 -13.96 1.33 -1.72
CA LYS A 166 -13.86 1.27 -0.25
C LYS A 166 -12.46 0.85 0.16
N LYS A 167 -11.78 1.73 0.91
CA LYS A 167 -10.52 1.42 1.58
C LYS A 167 -10.78 0.98 3.02
N VAL A 168 -10.05 -0.03 3.47
CA VAL A 168 -10.05 -0.55 4.84
C VAL A 168 -8.66 -0.38 5.41
N LYS A 169 -8.58 0.07 6.66
CA LYS A 169 -7.33 0.18 7.39
C LYS A 169 -6.83 -1.21 7.74
N VAL A 170 -5.56 -1.48 7.49
CA VAL A 170 -4.88 -2.71 7.86
C VAL A 170 -3.68 -2.33 8.70
N PHE A 171 -3.57 -2.90 9.89
CA PHE A 171 -2.40 -2.73 10.74
C PHE A 171 -1.46 -3.92 10.53
N GLY A 172 -0.19 -3.66 10.25
CA GLY A 172 0.80 -4.70 10.04
C GLY A 172 1.87 -4.30 9.03
N TYR A 173 2.26 -5.29 8.23
CA TYR A 173 3.28 -5.19 7.21
C TYR A 173 2.68 -5.39 5.81
N GLN A 174 3.41 -4.93 4.80
CA GLN A 174 3.16 -5.25 3.41
C GLN A 174 4.36 -5.99 2.82
N ALA A 175 4.09 -6.95 1.95
CA ALA A 175 5.09 -7.71 1.21
C ALA A 175 4.95 -7.41 -0.28
N MET A 176 6.02 -6.92 -0.89
CA MET A 176 6.15 -6.70 -2.32
C MET A 176 6.90 -7.88 -2.94
N ILE A 177 6.27 -8.58 -3.89
CA ILE A 177 6.85 -9.77 -4.53
C ILE A 177 7.17 -9.44 -5.99
N THR A 178 8.44 -9.57 -6.38
CA THR A 178 8.87 -9.45 -7.76
C THR A 178 8.72 -10.78 -8.46
N THR A 179 7.87 -10.85 -9.50
CA THR A 179 7.66 -12.05 -10.30
C THR A 179 8.32 -11.90 -11.67
N ASN A 180 9.31 -12.74 -11.96
CA ASN A 180 9.87 -12.90 -13.29
C ASN A 180 8.93 -13.74 -14.18
N ILE A 181 8.85 -13.42 -15.47
CA ILE A 181 7.96 -14.09 -16.43
C ILE A 181 8.80 -14.59 -17.61
N GLU A 182 9.04 -15.89 -17.63
CA GLU A 182 9.74 -16.58 -18.72
C GLU A 182 8.75 -16.95 -19.81
N LEU A 183 8.58 -16.06 -20.80
CA LEU A 183 7.57 -16.19 -21.85
C LEU A 183 7.77 -17.43 -22.73
N GLU A 184 9.01 -17.80 -23.03
CA GLU A 184 9.35 -18.91 -23.95
C GLU A 184 8.96 -20.28 -23.39
N ILE A 185 8.96 -20.43 -22.06
CA ILE A 185 8.58 -21.67 -21.37
C ILE A 185 7.27 -21.53 -20.59
N GLY A 186 6.71 -20.32 -20.51
CA GLY A 186 5.44 -20.03 -19.85
C GLY A 186 5.50 -20.20 -18.34
N LEU A 187 6.62 -19.80 -17.73
CA LEU A 187 6.88 -19.97 -16.31
C LEU A 187 6.91 -18.60 -15.60
N GLU A 188 6.29 -18.55 -14.43
CA GLU A 188 6.23 -17.34 -13.60
C GLU A 188 6.94 -17.63 -12.29
N LEU A 189 7.98 -16.89 -11.96
CA LEU A 189 8.86 -17.20 -10.84
C LEU A 189 8.93 -16.01 -9.88
N PRO A 190 8.53 -16.15 -8.60
CA PRO A 190 8.82 -15.12 -7.61
C PRO A 190 10.33 -15.12 -7.34
N VAL A 191 11.03 -14.06 -7.75
CA VAL A 191 12.50 -13.96 -7.67
C VAL A 191 12.98 -12.93 -6.65
N GLY A 192 12.07 -12.10 -6.12
CA GLY A 192 12.40 -11.09 -5.12
C GLY A 192 11.25 -10.84 -4.17
N CYS A 193 11.58 -10.43 -2.95
CA CYS A 193 10.61 -10.08 -1.92
C CYS A 193 11.17 -8.97 -1.03
N ALA A 194 10.39 -7.90 -0.88
CA ALA A 194 10.64 -6.84 0.10
C ALA A 194 9.47 -6.77 1.07
N CYS A 195 9.78 -6.63 2.36
CA CYS A 195 8.79 -6.38 3.39
C CYS A 195 9.00 -5.01 4.00
N SER A 196 7.90 -4.42 4.44
CA SER A 196 7.90 -3.10 5.03
C SER A 196 6.67 -2.87 5.88
N PRO A 197 6.67 -1.82 6.72
CA PRO A 197 5.46 -1.39 7.38
C PRO A 197 4.37 -1.02 6.37
N ALA A 198 3.11 -1.28 6.73
CA ALA A 198 2.00 -1.18 5.77
C ALA A 198 1.67 0.26 5.29
N ASP A 199 2.26 1.30 5.86
CA ASP A 199 2.02 2.70 5.48
C ASP A 199 3.02 3.26 4.46
N GLU A 200 4.02 2.48 4.07
CA GLU A 200 4.96 2.88 3.04
C GLU A 200 4.36 2.80 1.63
N LEU A 201 4.91 3.60 0.71
CA LEU A 201 4.43 3.72 -0.67
C LEU A 201 5.03 2.62 -1.57
N ASP A 202 4.20 1.87 -2.30
CA ASP A 202 4.63 0.80 -3.23
C ASP A 202 5.83 1.17 -4.12
N GLY A 203 5.86 2.41 -4.63
CA GLY A 203 6.90 2.86 -5.55
C GLY A 203 8.29 3.04 -4.93
N SER A 204 8.43 3.14 -3.60
CA SER A 204 9.73 3.33 -2.94
C SER A 204 10.65 2.10 -3.09
N TYR A 205 10.08 0.89 -3.19
CA TYR A 205 10.84 -0.37 -3.27
C TYR A 205 11.38 -0.70 -4.65
N SER A 206 10.76 -0.16 -5.69
CA SER A 206 11.02 -0.60 -7.06
C SER A 206 12.48 -0.46 -7.49
N ILE A 207 13.19 0.58 -7.02
CA ILE A 207 14.59 0.81 -7.37
C ILE A 207 15.51 -0.11 -6.53
N PRO A 208 15.46 -0.10 -5.19
CA PRO A 208 16.31 -0.98 -4.38
C PRO A 208 16.18 -2.47 -4.74
N GLU A 209 14.96 -2.96 -4.92
CA GLU A 209 14.73 -4.37 -5.25
C GLU A 209 15.25 -4.71 -6.64
N ARG A 210 15.11 -3.81 -7.60
CA ARG A 210 15.66 -4.00 -8.94
C ARG A 210 17.19 -4.04 -8.93
N GLU A 211 17.83 -3.12 -8.21
CA GLU A 211 19.28 -3.08 -8.08
C GLU A 211 19.81 -4.35 -7.42
N LYS A 212 19.12 -4.82 -6.37
CA LYS A 212 19.41 -6.10 -5.72
C LYS A 212 19.33 -7.27 -6.69
N LEU A 213 18.24 -7.40 -7.44
CA LEU A 213 18.06 -8.48 -8.42
C LEU A 213 19.12 -8.47 -9.52
N ILE A 214 19.46 -7.30 -10.05
CA ILE A 214 20.51 -7.16 -11.07
C ILE A 214 21.86 -7.58 -10.48
N LYS A 215 22.19 -7.13 -9.27
CA LYS A 215 23.48 -7.40 -8.62
C LYS A 215 23.64 -8.87 -8.20
N GLU A 216 22.61 -9.47 -7.62
CA GLU A 216 22.68 -10.81 -7.04
C GLU A 216 22.48 -11.92 -8.07
N HIS A 217 21.67 -11.67 -9.11
CA HIS A 217 21.29 -12.71 -10.06
C HIS A 217 21.74 -12.44 -11.50
N ASN A 218 22.36 -11.29 -11.79
CA ASN A 218 22.72 -10.87 -13.14
C ASN A 218 21.53 -10.91 -14.12
N ILE A 219 20.31 -10.70 -13.62
CA ILE A 219 19.09 -10.67 -14.43
C ILE A 219 18.84 -9.24 -14.87
N LEU A 220 18.80 -9.02 -16.19
CA LEU A 220 18.42 -7.75 -16.81
C LEU A 220 17.03 -7.89 -17.46
N PRO A 221 15.97 -7.34 -16.85
CA PRO A 221 14.62 -7.42 -17.42
C PRO A 221 14.51 -6.68 -18.75
N TYR A 222 13.74 -7.25 -19.68
CA TYR A 222 13.39 -6.58 -20.94
C TYR A 222 12.26 -5.55 -20.74
N PHE A 223 11.31 -5.89 -19.87
CA PHE A 223 10.14 -5.10 -19.55
C PHE A 223 9.98 -5.07 -18.03
N ASP A 224 9.72 -3.88 -17.49
CA ASP A 224 9.30 -3.71 -16.11
C ASP A 224 7.80 -3.38 -16.12
N ILE A 225 6.99 -4.28 -15.58
CA ILE A 225 5.53 -4.19 -15.64
C ILE A 225 5.01 -3.84 -14.24
N GLY A 226 4.28 -2.73 -14.14
CA GLY A 226 3.77 -2.21 -12.86
C GLY A 226 2.38 -1.61 -12.97
N ASP A 227 1.72 -1.46 -11.82
CA ASP A 227 0.47 -0.70 -11.73
C ASP A 227 0.74 0.80 -11.51
N CYS A 228 -0.33 1.58 -11.32
CA CYS A 228 -0.23 3.03 -11.16
C CYS A 228 0.47 3.49 -9.87
N GLY A 229 0.72 2.58 -8.91
CA GLY A 229 1.51 2.86 -7.70
C GLY A 229 2.98 3.11 -8.03
N PHE A 230 3.48 2.54 -9.11
CA PHE A 230 4.85 2.71 -9.60
C PHE A 230 5.02 3.88 -10.57
N ASP A 231 3.97 4.68 -10.81
CA ASP A 231 4.00 5.80 -11.76
C ASP A 231 4.77 7.03 -11.22
N ILE A 232 6.08 6.85 -11.02
CA ILE A 232 6.99 7.82 -10.41
C ILE A 232 8.12 8.10 -11.40
N LYS A 233 8.39 9.38 -11.69
CA LYS A 233 9.42 9.80 -12.66
C LYS A 233 10.79 9.18 -12.41
N LYS A 234 11.21 9.07 -11.14
CA LYS A 234 12.48 8.43 -10.75
C LYS A 234 12.55 6.96 -11.17
N VAL A 235 11.46 6.21 -11.01
CA VAL A 235 11.35 4.79 -11.39
C VAL A 235 11.49 4.61 -12.90
N PHE A 236 10.78 5.42 -13.69
CA PHE A 236 10.92 5.43 -15.15
C PHE A 236 12.36 5.71 -15.61
N ASN A 237 13.01 6.69 -14.99
CA ASN A 237 14.38 7.06 -15.34
C ASN A 237 15.36 5.92 -15.01
N HIS A 238 15.20 5.26 -13.86
CA HIS A 238 16.04 4.16 -13.44
C HIS A 238 15.87 2.91 -14.34
N ILE A 239 14.63 2.53 -14.64
CA ILE A 239 14.32 1.41 -15.56
C ILE A 239 14.96 1.64 -16.94
N ARG A 240 14.83 2.86 -17.48
CA ARG A 240 15.43 3.22 -18.78
C ARG A 240 16.95 3.30 -18.72
N GLY A 241 17.52 3.75 -17.60
CA GLY A 241 18.96 3.79 -17.38
C GLY A 241 19.61 2.40 -17.47
N THR A 242 18.88 1.37 -17.04
CA THR A 242 19.29 -0.04 -17.13
C THR A 242 18.81 -0.73 -18.41
N SER A 243 18.44 0.03 -19.44
CA SER A 243 18.03 -0.46 -20.77
C SER A 243 16.76 -1.34 -20.80
N SER A 244 15.90 -1.28 -19.79
CA SER A 244 14.57 -1.90 -19.79
C SER A 244 13.48 -0.94 -20.27
N ILE A 245 12.34 -1.47 -20.72
CA ILE A 245 11.17 -0.66 -21.12
C ILE A 245 10.13 -0.66 -19.98
N PRO A 246 9.76 0.53 -19.44
CA PRO A 246 8.72 0.61 -18.42
C PRO A 246 7.31 0.46 -19.03
N ILE A 247 6.55 -0.52 -18.54
CA ILE A 247 5.14 -0.80 -18.85
C ILE A 247 4.34 -0.62 -17.56
N ILE A 248 4.18 0.64 -17.14
CA ILE A 248 3.56 1.01 -15.86
C ILE A 248 2.25 1.72 -16.12
N ASP A 249 1.15 1.34 -15.46
CA ASP A 249 -0.14 2.03 -15.61
C ASP A 249 -0.04 3.51 -15.23
N TYR A 250 -0.71 4.40 -15.98
CA TYR A 250 -0.64 5.83 -15.73
C TYR A 250 -1.54 6.24 -14.56
N ASN A 251 -0.99 6.96 -13.59
CA ASN A 251 -1.70 7.48 -12.44
C ASN A 251 -2.33 8.84 -12.77
N GLN A 252 -3.65 8.81 -13.01
CA GLN A 252 -4.47 9.97 -13.38
C GLN A 252 -4.90 10.83 -12.18
N ARG A 253 -4.48 10.50 -10.95
CA ARG A 253 -4.87 11.30 -9.77
C ARG A 253 -4.38 12.74 -9.94
N ASN A 254 -5.26 13.69 -9.62
CA ASN A 254 -5.04 15.13 -9.75
C ASN A 254 -4.87 15.63 -11.20
N GLU A 255 -5.20 14.82 -12.22
CA GLU A 255 -5.29 15.29 -13.61
C GLU A 255 -6.69 15.76 -13.99
N LYS A 256 -6.75 16.84 -14.79
CA LYS A 256 -7.96 17.21 -15.52
C LYS A 256 -8.14 16.29 -16.71
N THR A 257 -9.03 15.31 -16.59
CA THR A 257 -9.29 14.29 -17.61
C THR A 257 -10.55 14.58 -18.44
N ASP A 258 -11.18 15.75 -18.24
CA ASP A 258 -12.30 16.18 -19.06
C ASP A 258 -11.86 16.46 -20.52
N ILE A 259 -12.75 16.16 -21.48
CA ILE A 259 -12.43 16.20 -22.91
C ILE A 259 -11.95 17.58 -23.35
N LYS A 260 -12.52 18.67 -22.80
CA LYS A 260 -12.14 20.04 -23.14
C LYS A 260 -10.69 20.32 -22.71
N SER A 261 -10.31 19.97 -21.48
CA SER A 261 -8.94 20.07 -20.99
C SER A 261 -7.96 19.19 -21.78
N LEU A 262 -8.36 17.96 -22.14
CA LEU A 262 -7.55 17.04 -22.93
C LEU A 262 -7.28 17.57 -24.35
N ARG A 263 -8.29 18.13 -25.02
CA ARG A 263 -8.10 18.76 -26.33
C ARG A 263 -7.21 20.00 -26.24
N LYS A 264 -7.44 20.85 -25.23
CA LYS A 264 -6.63 22.06 -25.01
C LYS A 264 -5.14 21.75 -24.80
N ARG A 265 -4.82 20.66 -24.08
CA ARG A 265 -3.42 20.22 -23.88
C ARG A 265 -2.83 19.47 -25.09
N GLY A 266 -3.65 19.08 -26.07
CA GLY A 266 -3.20 18.47 -27.33
C GLY A 266 -3.03 16.94 -27.32
N TYR A 267 -3.31 16.25 -26.21
CA TYR A 267 -3.20 14.77 -26.14
C TYR A 267 -4.11 14.15 -25.06
N ASP A 268 -4.49 12.89 -25.28
CA ASP A 268 -5.39 12.13 -24.41
C ASP A 268 -4.73 11.62 -23.12
N LYS A 269 -5.51 10.90 -22.29
CA LYS A 269 -5.06 10.29 -21.03
C LYS A 269 -4.00 9.18 -21.20
N LYS A 270 -3.73 8.74 -22.43
CA LYS A 270 -2.70 7.76 -22.78
C LYS A 270 -1.48 8.40 -23.43
N GLY A 271 -1.44 9.72 -23.57
CA GLY A 271 -0.37 10.44 -24.26
C GLY A 271 -0.47 10.38 -25.78
N THR A 272 -1.66 10.12 -26.30
CA THR A 272 -1.94 10.07 -27.74
C THR A 272 -2.34 11.46 -28.22
N PRO A 273 -1.60 12.08 -29.15
CA PRO A 273 -1.91 13.43 -29.62
C PRO A 273 -3.19 13.47 -30.44
N PHE A 274 -3.89 14.61 -30.38
CA PHE A 274 -4.98 14.93 -31.28
C PHE A 274 -4.42 15.52 -32.57
N ALA A 275 -4.97 15.13 -33.71
CA ALA A 275 -4.74 15.80 -34.97
C ALA A 275 -5.42 17.18 -34.96
N PRO A 276 -5.07 18.09 -35.90
CA PRO A 276 -5.71 19.40 -36.01
C PRO A 276 -7.23 19.35 -36.12
N CYS A 277 -7.78 18.31 -36.75
CA CYS A 277 -9.24 18.10 -36.87
C CYS A 277 -9.90 17.47 -35.62
N GLY A 278 -9.15 17.34 -34.52
CA GLY A 278 -9.64 16.82 -33.25
C GLY A 278 -9.71 15.28 -33.14
N VAL A 279 -9.38 14.53 -34.20
CA VAL A 279 -9.33 13.05 -34.14
C VAL A 279 -8.06 12.57 -33.41
N LEU A 280 -8.11 11.43 -32.73
CA LEU A 280 -6.93 10.85 -32.10
C LEU A 280 -5.98 10.26 -33.13
N CYS A 281 -4.71 10.63 -33.07
CA CYS A 281 -3.71 10.03 -33.94
C CYS A 281 -3.42 8.57 -33.58
N LYS A 282 -2.92 7.80 -34.55
CA LYS A 282 -2.49 6.42 -34.38
C LYS A 282 -0.95 6.35 -34.33
N PRO A 283 -0.36 5.48 -33.50
CA PRO A 283 1.08 5.28 -33.49
C PRO A 283 1.61 4.87 -34.87
N ASN A 284 2.67 5.51 -35.35
CA ASN A 284 3.30 5.19 -36.63
C ASN A 284 4.46 4.20 -36.50
N GLY A 285 4.30 3.16 -35.67
CA GLY A 285 5.21 2.01 -35.56
C GLY A 285 6.62 2.24 -35.02
N GLY A 286 7.15 3.46 -35.02
CA GLY A 286 8.54 3.78 -34.67
C GLY A 286 8.69 4.58 -33.38
N TYR A 287 9.50 4.05 -32.46
CA TYR A 287 10.20 4.83 -31.45
C TYR A 287 11.58 5.20 -32.00
N ASP A 288 11.85 6.49 -32.10
CA ASP A 288 13.16 7.02 -32.47
C ASP A 288 14.07 7.00 -31.23
N LYS A 289 15.08 6.13 -31.26
CA LYS A 289 16.02 5.94 -30.14
C LYS A 289 16.92 7.17 -29.92
N GLU A 290 17.29 7.87 -30.98
CA GLU A 290 18.20 9.01 -30.92
C GLU A 290 17.49 10.23 -30.36
N LYS A 291 16.31 10.53 -30.92
CA LYS A 291 15.48 11.67 -30.49
C LYS A 291 14.68 11.37 -29.22
N LYS A 292 14.56 10.09 -28.84
CA LYS A 292 13.70 9.60 -27.74
C LYS A 292 12.25 10.05 -27.91
N THR A 293 11.74 9.93 -29.14
CA THR A 293 10.40 10.37 -29.54
C THR A 293 9.58 9.25 -30.15
N VAL A 294 8.27 9.33 -29.97
CA VAL A 294 7.30 8.44 -30.59
C VAL A 294 6.51 9.22 -31.65
N SER A 295 6.39 8.66 -32.84
CA SER A 295 5.67 9.27 -33.95
C SER A 295 4.22 8.81 -34.00
N PHE A 296 3.31 9.74 -34.25
CA PHE A 296 1.88 9.53 -34.40
C PHE A 296 1.40 10.18 -35.69
N VAL A 297 0.42 9.54 -36.35
CA VAL A 297 -0.15 10.02 -37.60
C VAL A 297 -1.67 9.92 -37.58
N CYS A 298 -2.37 10.86 -38.22
CA CYS A 298 -3.84 10.82 -38.26
C CYS A 298 -4.39 9.79 -39.27
N ARG A 299 -3.55 9.29 -40.19
CA ARG A 299 -3.92 8.32 -41.24
C ARG A 299 -5.15 8.72 -42.06
N LYS A 300 -5.40 10.03 -42.21
CA LYS A 300 -6.57 10.56 -42.90
C LYS A 300 -7.89 9.94 -42.40
N GLU A 301 -7.98 9.63 -41.10
CA GLU A 301 -9.14 8.96 -40.51
C GLU A 301 -10.44 9.74 -40.72
N CYS A 302 -10.35 11.06 -40.93
CA CYS A 302 -11.43 11.92 -41.36
C CYS A 302 -12.12 11.51 -42.67
N LEU A 303 -11.44 10.82 -43.59
CA LEU A 303 -12.03 10.30 -44.83
C LEU A 303 -12.82 9.00 -44.58
N THR A 304 -12.33 8.16 -43.67
CA THR A 304 -12.90 6.83 -43.40
C THR A 304 -13.97 6.85 -42.31
N SER A 305 -13.93 7.83 -41.42
CA SER A 305 -14.89 7.96 -40.32
C SER A 305 -15.20 9.44 -40.05
N PRO A 306 -15.94 10.12 -40.95
CA PRO A 306 -16.22 11.55 -40.84
C PRO A 306 -16.97 11.91 -39.55
N LEU A 307 -17.85 11.01 -39.08
CA LEU A 307 -18.62 11.17 -37.84
C LEU A 307 -17.75 11.15 -36.57
N ALA A 308 -16.52 10.62 -36.65
CA ALA A 308 -15.57 10.59 -35.54
C ALA A 308 -14.74 11.88 -35.43
N VAL A 309 -14.88 12.81 -36.39
CA VAL A 309 -14.15 14.08 -36.44
C VAL A 309 -14.97 15.15 -35.75
N PRO A 310 -14.49 15.69 -34.61
CA PRO A 310 -15.24 16.71 -33.89
C PRO A 310 -15.19 18.07 -34.59
N ASP A 311 -14.05 18.37 -35.21
CA ASP A 311 -13.73 19.69 -35.76
C ASP A 311 -13.26 19.50 -37.21
N SER A 312 -14.20 19.34 -38.15
CA SER A 312 -13.86 19.12 -39.55
C SER A 312 -13.15 20.35 -40.14
N ILE A 313 -12.01 20.13 -40.78
CA ILE A 313 -11.23 21.20 -41.41
C ILE A 313 -11.55 21.19 -42.90
N LYS A 314 -12.19 22.27 -43.37
CA LYS A 314 -12.38 22.50 -44.81
C LYS A 314 -11.02 22.65 -45.48
N ASP A 315 -10.81 21.94 -46.60
CA ASP A 315 -9.56 21.96 -47.39
C ASP A 315 -8.31 21.64 -46.56
N CYS A 316 -8.36 20.53 -45.81
CA CYS A 316 -7.27 20.09 -44.96
C CYS A 316 -5.98 19.79 -45.75
N LYS A 317 -4.99 20.69 -45.67
CA LYS A 317 -3.65 20.54 -46.28
C LYS A 317 -2.94 19.22 -45.97
N TYR A 318 -3.28 18.58 -44.85
CA TYR A 318 -2.65 17.33 -44.47
C TYR A 318 -3.09 16.13 -45.32
N LEU A 319 -4.16 16.25 -46.10
CA LEU A 319 -4.63 15.20 -47.01
C LEU A 319 -3.67 14.95 -48.18
N GLU A 320 -2.81 15.93 -48.50
CA GLU A 320 -1.76 15.80 -49.53
C GLU A 320 -0.68 14.79 -49.13
N TYR A 321 -0.34 14.71 -47.84
CA TYR A 321 0.68 13.78 -47.34
C TYR A 321 0.15 12.35 -47.23
N GLU A 322 0.96 11.35 -47.58
CA GLU A 322 0.59 9.92 -47.58
C GLU A 322 -0.07 9.46 -46.26
N CYS A 323 0.54 9.80 -45.12
CA CYS A 323 0.07 9.39 -43.79
C CYS A 323 -0.85 10.41 -43.10
N GLY A 324 -1.16 11.54 -43.74
CA GLY A 324 -1.86 12.65 -43.11
C GLY A 324 -0.96 13.51 -42.21
N CYS A 325 -1.55 14.16 -41.20
CA CYS A 325 -0.82 14.93 -40.21
C CYS A 325 0.07 14.02 -39.36
N CYS A 326 1.34 14.40 -39.18
CA CYS A 326 2.31 13.71 -38.33
C CYS A 326 2.64 14.56 -37.11
N THR A 327 2.76 13.93 -35.94
CA THR A 327 3.12 14.59 -34.68
C THR A 327 4.04 13.69 -33.87
N HIS A 328 5.03 14.28 -33.20
CA HIS A 328 6.02 13.55 -32.41
C HIS A 328 5.89 13.90 -30.93
N MET A 329 5.83 12.88 -30.08
CA MET A 329 5.80 13.04 -28.63
C MET A 329 7.16 12.64 -28.04
N SER A 330 7.77 13.51 -27.24
CA SER A 330 9.05 13.24 -26.59
C SER A 330 8.89 12.55 -25.24
N ILE A 331 9.68 11.49 -25.02
CA ILE A 331 9.82 10.87 -23.69
C ILE A 331 10.49 11.83 -22.71
N LYS A 332 11.43 12.69 -23.17
CA LYS A 332 12.08 13.67 -22.28
C LYS A 332 11.06 14.67 -21.72
N ALA A 333 10.16 15.15 -22.57
CA ALA A 333 9.09 16.08 -22.17
C ALA A 333 8.05 15.40 -21.27
N HIS A 334 7.67 14.16 -21.59
CA HIS A 334 6.60 13.43 -20.91
C HIS A 334 7.04 12.02 -20.47
N PRO A 335 7.97 11.90 -19.51
CA PRO A 335 8.65 10.64 -19.19
C PRO A 335 7.75 9.56 -18.62
N ARG A 336 6.65 9.94 -17.94
CA ARG A 336 5.66 9.01 -17.38
C ARG A 336 4.58 8.62 -18.40
N LEU A 337 4.17 9.58 -19.23
CA LEU A 337 3.02 9.45 -20.10
C LEU A 337 3.38 8.81 -21.45
N VAL A 338 4.52 9.20 -22.02
CA VAL A 338 5.02 8.67 -23.30
C VAL A 338 5.97 7.51 -23.03
N SER A 339 5.74 6.41 -23.74
CA SER A 339 6.50 5.15 -23.62
C SER A 339 6.98 4.70 -25.00
N GLU A 340 8.13 4.03 -25.01
CA GLU A 340 8.78 3.42 -26.17
C GLU A 340 7.81 2.50 -26.94
N ILE A 341 6.94 1.82 -26.20
CA ILE A 341 5.76 1.14 -26.75
C ILE A 341 4.54 2.00 -26.38
N PRO A 342 3.84 2.62 -27.35
CA PRO A 342 2.78 3.59 -27.05
C PRO A 342 1.62 2.95 -26.29
N ARG A 343 1.13 3.61 -25.23
CA ARG A 343 0.07 3.10 -24.33
C ARG A 343 -1.25 2.77 -25.03
N CYS A 344 -1.58 3.50 -26.10
CA CYS A 344 -2.79 3.25 -26.88
C CYS A 344 -2.67 2.01 -27.79
N SER A 345 -1.46 1.50 -28.03
CA SER A 345 -1.21 0.35 -28.91
C SER A 345 -1.61 -0.98 -28.29
N ASP A 346 -1.99 -1.94 -29.14
CA ASP A 346 -2.28 -3.30 -28.70
C ASP A 346 -1.04 -4.06 -28.23
N ARG A 347 0.15 -3.67 -28.72
CA ARG A 347 1.43 -4.19 -28.22
C ARG A 347 1.60 -3.90 -26.74
N TRP A 348 1.34 -2.65 -26.33
CA TRP A 348 1.41 -2.25 -24.93
C TRP A 348 0.38 -3.01 -24.08
N LYS A 349 -0.87 -3.12 -24.54
CA LYS A 349 -1.93 -3.87 -23.83
C LYS A 349 -1.54 -5.34 -23.62
N LYS A 350 -0.99 -6.00 -24.64
CA LYS A 350 -0.58 -7.41 -24.56
C LYS A 350 0.52 -7.62 -23.51
N ILE A 351 1.53 -6.74 -23.47
CA ILE A 351 2.59 -6.82 -22.46
C ILE A 351 2.01 -6.52 -21.07
N ARG A 352 1.23 -5.44 -20.94
CA ARG A 352 0.60 -5.04 -19.67
C ARG A 352 -0.30 -6.13 -19.07
N ASN A 353 -0.95 -6.95 -19.89
CA ASN A 353 -1.78 -8.06 -19.40
C ASN A 353 -0.99 -9.19 -18.72
N LEU A 354 0.33 -9.26 -18.93
CA LEU A 354 1.21 -10.18 -18.20
C LEU A 354 1.30 -9.86 -16.71
N ARG A 355 0.90 -8.64 -16.29
CA ARG A 355 0.83 -8.22 -14.87
C ARG A 355 0.04 -9.19 -13.99
N SER A 356 -0.95 -9.90 -14.55
CA SER A 356 -1.73 -10.91 -13.83
C SER A 356 -0.88 -12.04 -13.20
N ALA A 357 0.38 -12.21 -13.65
CA ALA A 357 1.33 -13.14 -13.04
C ALA A 357 1.63 -12.79 -11.56
N SER A 358 1.76 -11.50 -11.22
CA SER A 358 2.00 -11.11 -9.83
C SER A 358 0.77 -11.37 -8.94
N GLU A 359 -0.44 -11.19 -9.47
CA GLU A 359 -1.68 -11.55 -8.78
C GLU A 359 -1.78 -13.06 -8.53
N ARG A 360 -1.37 -13.89 -9.51
CA ARG A 360 -1.27 -15.35 -9.32
C ARG A 360 -0.22 -15.73 -8.28
N SER A 361 0.96 -15.10 -8.29
CA SER A 361 1.97 -15.32 -7.24
C SER A 361 1.43 -15.00 -5.85
N ASN A 362 0.75 -13.86 -5.71
CA ASN A 362 0.10 -13.49 -4.46
C ASN A 362 -0.98 -14.49 -4.04
N GLY A 363 -1.79 -14.97 -4.99
CA GLY A 363 -2.79 -16.00 -4.77
C GLY A 363 -2.18 -17.32 -4.29
N THR A 364 -1.06 -17.74 -4.88
CA THR A 364 -0.34 -18.95 -4.43
C THR A 364 0.21 -18.81 -3.02
N CYS A 365 0.84 -17.67 -2.69
CA CYS A 365 1.38 -17.46 -1.34
C CYS A 365 0.29 -17.39 -0.26
N LYS A 366 -0.89 -16.86 -0.60
CA LYS A 366 -2.00 -16.65 0.35
C LYS A 366 -2.96 -17.83 0.41
N SER A 367 -3.47 -18.27 -0.72
CA SER A 367 -4.57 -19.25 -0.77
C SER A 367 -4.07 -20.67 -1.01
N ASP A 368 -3.10 -20.87 -1.91
CA ASP A 368 -2.67 -22.24 -2.24
C ASP A 368 -1.71 -22.83 -1.21
N LEU A 369 -0.92 -21.98 -0.54
CA LEU A 369 0.09 -22.38 0.45
C LEU A 369 -0.31 -21.98 1.87
N ASP A 370 -1.26 -21.05 2.05
CA ASP A 370 -1.72 -20.54 3.35
C ASP A 370 -0.64 -19.88 4.22
N ILE A 371 0.52 -19.54 3.64
CA ILE A 371 1.65 -18.95 4.39
C ILE A 371 1.34 -17.47 4.72
N LEU A 372 0.77 -16.72 3.78
CA LEU A 372 0.54 -15.27 3.92
C LEU A 372 -0.92 -14.86 4.15
N GLU A 373 -1.82 -15.80 4.44
CA GLU A 373 -3.24 -15.49 4.63
C GLU A 373 -3.51 -14.80 5.99
N SER A 374 -2.95 -15.33 7.07
CA SER A 374 -3.11 -14.79 8.43
C SER A 374 -1.89 -15.08 9.32
N PRO A 375 -0.69 -14.64 8.93
CA PRO A 375 0.52 -14.88 9.71
C PRO A 375 0.44 -14.18 11.07
N ARG A 376 0.81 -14.90 12.14
CA ARG A 376 0.88 -14.36 13.51
C ARG A 376 2.33 -13.99 13.81
N ILE A 377 2.74 -12.81 13.36
CA ILE A 377 4.15 -12.40 13.37
C ILE A 377 4.29 -11.02 14.03
N TYR A 378 5.38 -10.87 14.77
CA TYR A 378 5.83 -9.61 15.37
C TYR A 378 7.21 -9.25 14.83
N GLY A 379 7.39 -7.97 14.49
CA GLY A 379 8.63 -7.42 13.98
C GLY A 379 8.81 -7.60 12.47
N LEU A 380 9.44 -6.60 11.85
CA LEU A 380 9.68 -6.52 10.42
C LEU A 380 10.60 -7.66 9.94
N SER A 381 11.61 -8.02 10.73
CA SER A 381 12.53 -9.11 10.40
C SER A 381 11.79 -10.44 10.23
N MET A 382 10.94 -10.80 11.19
CA MET A 382 10.15 -12.03 11.12
C MET A 382 9.13 -11.99 9.98
N ALA A 383 8.51 -10.83 9.74
CA ALA A 383 7.59 -10.66 8.61
C ALA A 383 8.31 -10.80 7.26
N SER A 384 9.57 -10.34 7.18
CA SER A 384 10.43 -10.49 6.01
C SER A 384 10.81 -11.95 5.76
N ILE A 385 11.15 -12.68 6.83
CA ILE A 385 11.47 -14.11 6.76
C ILE A 385 10.26 -14.88 6.23
N GLU A 386 9.07 -14.68 6.80
CA GLU A 386 7.85 -15.40 6.38
C GLU A 386 7.50 -15.13 4.91
N ALA A 387 7.54 -13.87 4.48
CA ALA A 387 7.27 -13.51 3.09
C ALA A 387 8.31 -14.11 2.13
N THR A 388 9.57 -14.14 2.53
CA THR A 388 10.64 -14.78 1.76
C THR A 388 10.42 -16.30 1.69
N MET A 389 10.06 -16.95 2.79
CA MET A 389 9.72 -18.38 2.82
C MET A 389 8.54 -18.71 1.91
N ALA A 390 7.52 -17.84 1.86
CA ALA A 390 6.41 -17.98 0.92
C ALA A 390 6.87 -17.90 -0.55
N CYS A 391 7.79 -16.96 -0.85
CA CYS A 391 8.37 -16.82 -2.19
C CYS A 391 9.21 -18.04 -2.58
N ILE A 392 10.12 -18.49 -1.71
CA ILE A 392 10.96 -19.68 -1.94
C ILE A 392 10.09 -20.92 -2.16
N THR A 393 9.09 -21.13 -1.30
CA THR A 393 8.18 -22.27 -1.41
C THR A 393 7.39 -22.23 -2.72
N THR A 394 6.92 -21.04 -3.12
CA THR A 394 6.22 -20.85 -4.40
C THR A 394 7.14 -21.09 -5.60
N LEU A 395 8.37 -20.58 -5.56
CA LEU A 395 9.40 -20.81 -6.58
C LEU A 395 9.63 -22.31 -6.76
N LEU A 396 9.94 -23.02 -5.67
CA LEU A 396 10.20 -24.47 -5.67
C LEU A 396 8.99 -25.24 -6.20
N LYS A 397 7.78 -24.93 -5.70
CA LYS A 397 6.54 -25.56 -6.18
C LYS A 397 6.38 -25.40 -7.68
N ARG A 398 6.59 -24.20 -8.22
CA ARG A 398 6.41 -23.91 -9.66
C ARG A 398 7.47 -24.59 -10.52
N VAL A 399 8.73 -24.52 -10.13
CA VAL A 399 9.84 -25.19 -10.85
C VAL A 399 9.64 -26.71 -10.84
N MET A 400 9.40 -27.31 -9.68
CA MET A 400 9.20 -28.76 -9.56
C MET A 400 7.95 -29.22 -10.32
N SER A 401 6.84 -28.48 -10.23
CA SER A 401 5.63 -28.78 -11.01
C SER A 401 5.88 -28.70 -12.51
N PHE A 402 6.68 -27.73 -12.96
CA PHE A 402 7.07 -27.62 -14.36
C PHE A 402 7.90 -28.83 -14.80
N VAL A 403 8.97 -29.16 -14.07
CA VAL A 403 9.85 -30.30 -14.38
C VAL A 403 9.06 -31.60 -14.42
N MET A 404 8.30 -31.92 -13.36
CA MET A 404 7.48 -33.13 -13.30
C MET A 404 6.49 -33.21 -14.46
N ARG A 405 5.80 -32.11 -14.77
CA ARG A 405 4.84 -32.08 -15.88
C ARG A 405 5.50 -32.35 -17.23
N ILE A 406 6.65 -31.73 -17.50
CA ILE A 406 7.38 -31.94 -18.75
C ILE A 406 7.90 -33.38 -18.83
N THR A 407 8.56 -33.87 -17.79
CA THR A 407 9.10 -35.24 -17.74
C THR A 407 8.00 -36.28 -17.94
N LEU A 408 6.87 -36.17 -17.24
CA LEU A 408 5.76 -37.13 -17.39
C LEU A 408 5.14 -37.09 -18.79
N ASN A 409 4.93 -35.90 -19.36
CA ASN A 409 4.39 -35.80 -20.72
C ASN A 409 5.37 -36.33 -21.77
N LEU A 410 6.68 -36.09 -21.58
CA LEU A 410 7.72 -36.62 -22.47
C LEU A 410 7.81 -38.14 -22.39
N MET A 411 7.86 -38.71 -21.19
CA MET A 411 7.87 -40.17 -21.00
C MET A 411 6.64 -40.83 -21.63
N ARG A 412 5.45 -40.24 -21.45
CA ARG A 412 4.22 -40.77 -22.06
C ARG A 412 4.26 -40.64 -23.58
N TYR A 413 4.71 -39.50 -24.11
CA TYR A 413 4.86 -39.31 -25.56
C TYR A 413 5.81 -40.34 -26.18
N LEU A 414 6.97 -40.60 -25.56
CA LEU A 414 7.94 -41.56 -26.07
C LEU A 414 7.44 -43.01 -26.02
N LYS A 415 6.59 -43.35 -25.03
CA LYS A 415 5.99 -44.67 -24.90
C LYS A 415 4.83 -44.90 -25.88
N THR A 416 3.97 -43.91 -26.08
CA THR A 416 2.71 -44.10 -26.84
C THR A 416 2.70 -43.45 -28.21
N TRP A 417 3.65 -42.57 -28.51
CA TRP A 417 3.67 -41.69 -29.69
C TRP A 417 2.41 -40.84 -29.87
N ASP A 418 1.60 -40.68 -28.82
CA ASP A 418 0.35 -39.93 -28.86
C ASP A 418 0.61 -38.42 -29.01
N LYS A 419 0.09 -37.86 -30.10
CA LYS A 419 0.19 -36.44 -30.46
C LYS A 419 -0.40 -35.50 -29.39
N SER A 420 -1.29 -35.99 -28.52
CA SER A 420 -1.86 -35.22 -27.41
C SER A 420 -0.77 -34.78 -26.42
N TYR A 421 0.19 -35.65 -26.11
CA TYR A 421 1.33 -35.33 -25.23
C TYR A 421 2.33 -34.41 -25.92
N LYS A 422 2.57 -34.60 -27.22
CA LYS A 422 3.37 -33.66 -28.03
C LYS A 422 2.81 -32.23 -27.98
N LYS A 423 1.48 -32.08 -28.03
CA LYS A 423 0.82 -30.77 -27.90
C LYS A 423 1.02 -30.14 -26.50
N LYS A 424 1.07 -30.95 -25.43
CA LYS A 424 1.34 -30.48 -24.06
C LYS A 424 2.80 -30.07 -23.83
N LEU A 425 3.72 -30.60 -24.63
CA LEU A 425 5.15 -30.24 -24.62
C LEU A 425 5.45 -29.00 -25.48
N ALA A 426 4.50 -28.56 -26.31
CA ALA A 426 4.69 -27.39 -27.15
C ALA A 426 4.88 -26.14 -26.28
N ALA A 427 5.86 -25.32 -26.66
CA ALA A 427 6.08 -24.03 -26.03
C ALA A 427 4.81 -23.14 -26.13
N PRO A 428 4.58 -22.25 -25.15
CA PRO A 428 3.50 -21.28 -25.23
C PRO A 428 3.60 -20.43 -26.49
N LYS A 429 2.45 -20.05 -27.03
CA LYS A 429 2.41 -19.11 -28.16
C LYS A 429 2.75 -17.71 -27.67
N VAL A 430 3.98 -17.27 -27.94
CA VAL A 430 4.43 -15.90 -27.67
C VAL A 430 4.27 -15.05 -28.94
N PRO A 431 3.57 -13.90 -28.88
CA PRO A 431 3.51 -12.96 -29.99
C PRO A 431 4.89 -12.57 -30.53
N THR A 432 5.05 -12.67 -31.86
CA THR A 432 6.33 -12.45 -32.58
C THR A 432 6.98 -11.11 -32.23
N PHE A 433 6.19 -10.05 -32.02
CA PHE A 433 6.74 -8.75 -31.66
C PHE A 433 7.43 -8.75 -30.29
N MET A 434 6.97 -9.56 -29.32
CA MET A 434 7.63 -9.68 -28.01
C MET A 434 8.94 -10.46 -28.14
N LEU A 435 8.93 -11.58 -28.87
CA LEU A 435 10.15 -12.33 -29.19
C LEU A 435 11.20 -11.45 -29.87
N SER A 436 10.79 -10.64 -30.86
CA SER A 436 11.69 -9.72 -31.55
C SER A 436 12.29 -8.63 -30.64
N LEU A 437 11.60 -8.27 -29.56
CA LEU A 437 12.09 -7.28 -28.59
C LEU A 437 13.05 -7.90 -27.58
N ILE A 438 12.85 -9.18 -27.25
CA ILE A 438 13.68 -9.99 -26.35
C ILE A 438 14.98 -10.40 -27.04
N GLN A 439 14.90 -10.90 -28.27
CA GLN A 439 16.07 -11.39 -29.03
C GLN A 439 17.04 -10.27 -29.47
N ARG A 440 16.61 -9.01 -29.41
CA ARG A 440 17.52 -7.86 -29.63
C ARG A 440 18.45 -7.76 -28.43
N LYS A 441 19.68 -8.29 -28.56
CA LYS A 441 20.75 -8.13 -27.56
C LYS A 441 20.82 -6.68 -27.08
N ARG A 442 20.64 -6.49 -25.78
CA ARG A 442 20.90 -5.22 -25.09
C ARG A 442 22.08 -5.48 -24.16
N SER A 443 23.25 -4.98 -24.52
CA SER A 443 24.35 -4.92 -23.57
C SER A 443 24.05 -3.80 -22.56
N PRO A 444 24.24 -4.01 -21.26
CA PRO A 444 24.31 -2.88 -20.33
C PRO A 444 25.40 -1.92 -20.85
N ARG A 445 25.09 -0.62 -20.85
CA ARG A 445 26.09 0.42 -21.13
C ARG A 445 26.91 0.67 -19.89
#